data_AF-A0A941XR84-F1
#
_entry.id   AF-A0A941XR84-F1
#
_cell.length_a   1.000
_cell.length_b   1.000
_cell.length_c   1.000
_cell.angle_alpha   90.00
_cell.angle_beta   90.00
_cell.angle_gamma   90.00
#
_symmetry.space_group_name_H-M   'P 1'
#
loop_
_entity.id
_entity.type
_entity.pdbx_description
1 polymer ?
#
loop_
_entity_poly.entity_id
_entity_poly.type
_entity_poly.pdbx_seq_one_letter_code
_entity_poly.pdbx_strand_id
1 'polypeptide(L)'
;MCLTINFYEAGNSSDPLILLIPDTCCHYSLFNKVLPLLQEKFYTVVASFDGFDESEKSEYISRDDETLKIEKYINERFNGHISTIY
;
A
#
# COMPACT_ATOMS: atom_id res chain seq x y z
N MET A 1 -13.98 -6.09 -14.79
CA MET A 1 -12.71 -6.79 -14.49
C MET A 1 -12.08 -5.97 -13.38
N CYS A 2 -12.27 -6.35 -12.11
CA CYS A 2 -11.74 -5.58 -10.98
C CYS A 2 -10.24 -5.78 -10.96
N LEU A 3 -9.50 -4.78 -11.45
CA LEU A 3 -8.04 -4.79 -11.42
C LEU A 3 -7.60 -4.28 -10.04
N THR A 4 -6.75 -5.07 -9.43
CA THR A 4 -6.21 -4.91 -8.08
C THR A 4 -5.34 -3.65 -8.02
N ILE A 5 -5.43 -2.88 -6.93
CA ILE A 5 -4.45 -1.84 -6.61
C ILE A 5 -3.08 -2.50 -6.43
N ASN A 6 -2.01 -1.81 -6.84
CA ASN A 6 -0.67 -2.33 -6.64
C ASN A 6 -0.18 -2.09 -5.21
N PHE A 7 0.65 -3.01 -4.74
CA PHE A 7 1.34 -2.90 -3.46
C PHE A 7 2.83 -3.08 -3.68
N TYR A 8 3.62 -2.15 -3.17
CA TYR A 8 5.07 -2.21 -3.22
C TYR A 8 5.62 -2.63 -1.86
N GLU A 9 6.13 -3.85 -1.79
CA GLU A 9 6.69 -4.43 -0.57
C GLU A 9 8.22 -4.32 -0.56
N ALA A 10 8.83 -3.97 0.57
CA ALA A 10 10.27 -3.87 0.72
C ALA A 10 10.72 -3.95 2.19
N GLY A 11 12.00 -4.29 2.40
CA GLY A 11 12.59 -4.50 3.73
C GLY A 11 12.61 -5.97 4.14
N ASN A 12 12.89 -6.23 5.42
CA ASN A 12 12.95 -7.57 5.98
C ASN A 12 11.56 -8.02 6.45
N SER A 13 11.00 -9.08 5.86
CA SER A 13 9.65 -9.56 6.17
C SER A 13 9.48 -10.13 7.58
N SER A 14 10.56 -10.30 8.34
CA SER A 14 10.50 -10.67 9.77
C SER A 14 10.30 -9.46 10.69
N ASP A 15 10.49 -8.24 10.19
CA ASP A 15 10.28 -7.01 10.96
C ASP A 15 8.79 -6.64 11.02
N PRO A 16 8.36 -5.79 11.98
CA PRO A 16 6.98 -5.32 12.04
C PRO A 16 6.53 -4.70 10.72
N LEU A 17 5.31 -5.05 10.29
CA LEU A 17 4.73 -4.55 9.04
C LEU A 17 4.14 -3.14 9.24
N ILE A 18 4.61 -2.18 8.44
CA ILE A 18 3.96 -0.89 8.24
C ILE A 18 3.29 -0.84 6.86
N LEU A 19 2.01 -0.51 6.83
CA LEU A 19 1.28 -0.18 5.62
C LEU A 19 1.22 1.34 5.43
N LEU A 20 1.69 1.83 4.30
CA LEU A 20 1.65 3.23 3.90
C LEU A 20 0.53 3.44 2.87
N ILE A 21 -0.44 4.28 3.21
CA ILE A 21 -1.59 4.62 2.37
C ILE A 21 -1.43 6.08 1.91
N PRO A 22 -1.36 6.34 0.60
CA PRO A 22 -1.35 7.71 0.12
C PRO A 22 -2.71 8.39 0.37
N ASP A 23 -2.68 9.70 0.57
CA ASP A 23 -3.92 10.49 0.54
C ASP A 23 -4.59 10.38 -0.84
N THR A 24 -5.90 10.67 -0.87
CA THR A 24 -6.63 10.69 -2.15
C THR A 24 -6.02 11.73 -3.09
N CYS A 25 -5.88 11.41 -4.37
CA CYS A 25 -5.22 12.22 -5.39
C CYS A 25 -3.69 12.38 -5.24
N CYS A 26 -3.03 11.52 -4.47
CA CYS A 26 -1.59 11.50 -4.34
C CYS A 26 -0.97 10.24 -4.94
N HIS A 27 0.20 10.40 -5.57
CA HIS A 27 0.99 9.29 -6.09
C HIS A 27 1.77 8.62 -4.95
N TYR A 28 1.89 7.29 -4.94
CA TYR A 28 2.57 6.52 -3.88
C TYR A 28 4.04 6.94 -3.64
N SER A 29 4.67 7.51 -4.67
CA SER A 29 6.04 8.04 -4.63
C SER A 29 6.26 9.15 -3.60
N LEU A 30 5.20 9.70 -2.99
CA LEU A 30 5.29 10.61 -1.86
C LEU A 30 6.14 10.03 -0.71
N PHE A 31 6.16 8.71 -0.56
CA PHE A 31 6.91 8.01 0.47
C PHE A 31 8.38 7.76 0.14
N ASN A 32 8.83 7.99 -1.11
CA ASN A 32 10.16 7.59 -1.57
C ASN A 32 11.30 8.11 -0.69
N LYS A 33 11.16 9.31 -0.12
CA LYS A 33 12.19 9.90 0.75
C LYS A 33 12.25 9.27 2.14
N VAL A 34 11.13 8.76 2.66
CA VAL A 34 11.03 8.20 4.01
C VAL A 34 11.20 6.67 4.03
N LEU A 35 10.92 6.00 2.91
CA LEU A 35 11.03 4.54 2.78
C LEU A 35 12.37 3.97 3.27
N PRO A 36 13.55 4.52 2.88
CA PRO A 36 14.83 3.97 3.36
C PRO A 36 14.97 4.00 4.90
N LEU A 37 14.43 5.02 5.56
CA LEU A 37 14.49 5.17 7.01
C LEU A 37 13.50 4.22 7.72
N LEU A 38 12.32 4.00 7.14
CA LEU A 38 11.34 3.05 7.67
C LEU A 38 11.85 1.61 7.55
N GLN A 39 12.49 1.29 6.43
CA GLN A 39 13.01 -0.04 6.12
C GLN A 39 14.15 -0.49 7.06
N GLU A 40 14.74 0.41 7.85
CA GLU A 40 15.67 0.05 8.93
C GLU A 40 14.99 -0.69 10.10
N LYS A 41 13.65 -0.58 10.24
CA LYS A 41 12.89 -1.08 11.39
C LYS A 41 11.60 -1.80 11.04
N PHE A 42 11.14 -1.68 9.80
CA PHE A 42 9.85 -2.20 9.38
C PHE A 42 9.95 -2.91 8.03
N TYR A 43 9.12 -3.92 7.88
CA TYR A 43 8.70 -4.36 6.55
C TYR A 43 7.70 -3.34 6.01
N THR A 44 8.04 -2.65 4.93
CA THR A 44 7.21 -1.59 4.34
C THR A 44 6.35 -2.15 3.23
N VAL A 45 5.05 -1.82 3.26
CA VAL A 45 4.14 -2.01 2.13
C VAL A 45 3.55 -0.66 1.78
N VAL A 46 3.60 -0.28 0.50
CA VAL A 46 3.00 0.98 -0.01
C VAL A 46 1.85 0.65 -0.94
N ALA A 47 0.66 1.17 -0.65
CA ALA A 47 -0.48 1.07 -1.56
C ALA A 47 -0.38 2.13 -2.67
N SER A 48 -0.69 1.72 -3.91
CA SER A 48 -0.88 2.60 -5.05
C SER A 48 -2.37 2.71 -5.33
N PHE A 49 -2.98 3.88 -5.07
CA PHE A 49 -4.41 4.05 -5.30
C PHE A 49 -4.72 4.07 -6.79
N ASP A 50 -5.84 3.44 -7.15
CA ASP A 50 -6.26 3.36 -8.54
C ASP A 50 -6.39 4.76 -9.19
N GLY A 51 -5.97 4.88 -10.44
CA GLY A 51 -6.06 6.12 -11.21
C GLY A 51 -5.07 7.22 -10.83
N PHE A 52 -4.14 6.96 -9.89
CA PHE A 52 -3.11 7.92 -9.47
C PHE A 52 -1.67 7.47 -9.72
N ASP A 53 -1.47 6.31 -10.35
CA ASP A 53 -0.21 5.86 -10.94
C ASP A 53 -0.37 5.78 -12.46
N GLU A 54 0.42 6.57 -13.20
CA GLU A 54 0.38 6.62 -14.67
C GLU A 54 0.76 5.31 -15.37
N SER A 55 1.42 4.39 -14.67
CA SER A 55 1.77 3.06 -15.18
C SER A 55 0.60 2.07 -15.13
N GLU A 56 -0.43 2.40 -14.35
CA GLU A 56 -1.62 1.59 -14.17
C GLU A 56 -2.75 2.03 -15.11
N LYS A 57 -3.58 1.06 -15.53
CA LYS A 57 -4.82 1.31 -16.27
C LYS A 57 -6.01 1.04 -15.37
N SER A 58 -6.11 1.83 -14.31
CA SER A 58 -7.18 1.78 -13.31
C SER A 58 -7.82 3.15 -13.12
N GLU A 59 -9.02 3.18 -12.55
CA GLU A 59 -9.75 4.39 -12.23
C GLU A 59 -10.16 4.36 -10.77
N TYR A 60 -9.97 5.48 -10.07
CA TYR A 60 -10.46 5.63 -8.72
C TYR A 60 -12.00 5.58 -8.69
N ILE A 61 -12.56 4.63 -7.96
CA ILE A 61 -14.02 4.47 -7.83
C ILE A 61 -14.51 5.18 -6.57
N SER A 62 -14.02 4.75 -5.41
CA SER A 62 -14.42 5.29 -4.12
C SER A 62 -13.41 4.89 -3.04
N ARG A 63 -13.43 5.60 -1.90
CA ARG A 63 -12.61 5.25 -0.74
C ARG A 63 -12.96 3.87 -0.19
N ASP A 64 -14.23 3.47 -0.26
CA ASP A 64 -14.68 2.17 0.25
C ASP A 64 -14.17 1.04 -0.66
N ASP A 65 -14.14 1.24 -1.99
CA ASP A 65 -13.53 0.31 -2.95
C ASP A 65 -12.04 0.10 -2.67
N GLU A 66 -11.28 1.18 -2.47
CA GLU A 66 -9.86 1.10 -2.13
C GLU A 66 -9.66 0.38 -0.79
N THR A 67 -10.47 0.70 0.21
CA THR A 67 -10.40 0.07 1.54
C THR A 67 -10.64 -1.45 1.44
N LEU A 68 -11.62 -1.89 0.66
CA LEU A 68 -11.90 -3.32 0.46
C LEU A 68 -10.73 -4.05 -0.20
N LYS A 69 -10.06 -3.42 -1.17
CA LYS A 69 -8.88 -4.02 -1.82
C LYS A 69 -7.71 -4.13 -0.85
N ILE A 70 -7.49 -3.12 -0.01
CA ILE A 70 -6.47 -3.11 1.03
C ILE A 70 -6.75 -4.20 2.08
N GLU A 71 -7.97 -4.27 2.60
CA GLU A 71 -8.37 -5.28 3.58
C GLU A 71 -8.20 -6.69 3.01
N LYS A 72 -8.61 -6.91 1.76
CA LYS A 72 -8.42 -8.20 1.08
C LYS A 72 -6.94 -8.56 1.00
N TYR A 73 -6.09 -7.63 0.57
CA TYR A 73 -4.65 -7.84 0.45
C TYR A 73 -4.00 -8.16 1.81
N ILE A 74 -4.35 -7.43 2.88
CA ILE A 74 -3.84 -7.70 4.24
C ILE A 74 -4.25 -9.11 4.70
N ASN A 75 -5.50 -9.50 4.47
CA ASN A 75 -6.00 -10.82 4.84
C ASN A 75 -5.27 -11.94 4.07
N GLU A 76 -5.06 -11.78 2.77
CA GLU A 76 -4.43 -12.79 1.92
C GLU A 76 -2.91 -12.90 2.11
N ARG A 77 -2.21 -11.78 2.36
CA ARG A 77 -0.74 -11.72 2.40
C ARG A 77 -0.16 -11.79 3.81
N PHE A 78 -0.86 -11.18 4.76
CA PHE A 78 -0.38 -11.04 6.14
C PHE A 78 -1.33 -11.69 7.15
N ASN A 79 -2.23 -12.55 6.66
CA ASN A 79 -3.15 -13.32 7.49
C ASN A 79 -3.97 -12.44 8.44
N GLY A 80 -4.32 -11.23 7.96
CA GLY A 80 -5.13 -10.24 8.68
C GLY A 80 -4.34 -9.33 9.62
N HIS A 81 -3.00 -9.40 9.65
CA HIS A 81 -2.18 -8.68 10.63
C HIS A 81 -1.30 -7.59 10.00
N ILE A 82 -1.40 -6.38 10.53
CA ILE A 82 -0.45 -5.28 10.31
C ILE A 82 0.01 -4.73 11.67
N SER A 83 1.22 -4.21 11.77
CA SER A 83 1.72 -3.65 13.03
C SER A 83 1.39 -2.17 13.18
N THR A 84 1.42 -1.41 12.08
CA THR A 84 1.04 0.00 12.06
C THR A 84 0.61 0.42 10.65
N ILE A 85 -0.12 1.53 10.58
CA ILE A 85 -0.60 2.14 9.34
C ILE A 85 -0.27 3.63 9.37
N TYR A 86 0.10 4.20 8.22
CA TYR A 86 0.27 5.64 8.04
C TYR A 86 -0.42 6.07 6.75
#